data_AF-A0A642C4R5-F1
#
_entry.id   AF-A0A642C4R5-F1
#
_cell.length_a   1.000
_cell.length_b   1.000
_cell.length_c   1.000
_cell.angle_alpha   90.00
_cell.angle_beta   90.00
_cell.angle_gamma   90.00
#
_symmetry.space_group_name_H-M   'P 1'
#
loop_
_entity.id
_entity.type
_entity.pdbx_description
1 polymer ?
#
loop_
_entity_poly.entity_id
_entity_poly.type
_entity_poly.pdbx_seq_one_letter_code
_entity_poly.pdbx_strand_id
1 'polypeptide(L)' 'MKPTIGNNVRIATGAIVLGDITIGDNVIIAAGSVVVKSVSNNYMVAGNPAYIKNLNGEKVNIKL' A
#
# COMPACT_ATOMS: atom_id res chain seq x y z
N MET A 1 12.38 14.35 3.37
CA MET A 1 11.50 13.20 3.72
C MET A 1 10.61 12.89 2.53
N LYS A 2 10.57 11.65 2.06
CA LYS A 2 9.75 11.23 0.91
C LYS A 2 9.38 9.76 1.03
N PRO A 3 8.22 9.30 0.53
CA PRO A 3 7.98 7.89 0.34
C PRO A 3 8.99 7.27 -0.62
N THR A 4 9.42 6.06 -0.32
CA THR A 4 10.22 5.23 -1.23
C THR A 4 9.31 4.20 -1.87
N ILE A 5 9.30 4.17 -3.20
CA ILE A 5 8.45 3.25 -3.98
C ILE A 5 9.36 2.21 -4.64
N GLY A 6 9.08 0.92 -4.41
CA GLY A 6 9.77 -0.20 -5.04
C GLY A 6 9.36 -0.40 -6.51
N ASN A 7 9.68 -1.57 -7.04
CA ASN A 7 9.42 -1.95 -8.42
C ASN A 7 8.02 -2.52 -8.60
N ASN A 8 7.44 -2.33 -9.79
CA ASN A 8 6.13 -2.87 -10.16
C ASN A 8 4.98 -2.51 -9.20
N VAL A 9 5.10 -1.35 -8.52
CA VAL A 9 4.04 -0.84 -7.64
C VAL A 9 2.95 -0.20 -8.48
N ARG A 10 1.69 -0.56 -8.21
CA ARG A 10 0.53 0.09 -8.82
C ARG A 10 -0.15 0.98 -7.78
N ILE A 11 -0.05 2.29 -7.98
CA ILE A 11 -0.74 3.30 -7.17
C ILE A 11 -1.95 3.80 -7.97
N ALA A 12 -3.16 3.47 -7.51
CA ALA A 12 -4.38 3.86 -8.20
C ALA A 12 -4.80 5.31 -7.89
N THR A 13 -5.68 5.86 -8.73
CA THR A 13 -6.12 7.25 -8.69
C THR A 13 -6.59 7.69 -7.30
N GLY A 14 -6.15 8.88 -6.88
CA GLY A 14 -6.57 9.48 -5.62
C GLY A 14 -6.00 8.84 -4.36
N ALA A 15 -5.10 7.85 -4.48
CA ALA A 15 -4.38 7.34 -3.32
C ALA A 15 -3.36 8.38 -2.80
N ILE A 16 -3.23 8.45 -1.48
CA ILE A 16 -2.30 9.32 -0.77
C ILE A 16 -1.27 8.42 -0.08
N VAL A 17 0.01 8.60 -0.42
CA VAL A 17 1.15 7.93 0.22
C VAL A 17 1.96 8.99 0.93
N LEU A 18 1.97 8.95 2.26
CA LEU A 18 2.47 10.06 3.07
C LEU A 18 3.43 9.58 4.16
N GLY A 19 4.59 10.23 4.26
CA GLY A 19 5.57 10.01 5.31
C GLY A 19 6.90 9.42 4.82
N ASP A 20 7.79 9.15 5.77
CA ASP A 20 9.05 8.42 5.55
C ASP A 20 8.79 6.91 5.55
N ILE A 21 8.09 6.44 4.51
CA ILE A 21 7.62 5.06 4.41
C ILE A 21 8.12 4.41 3.13
N THR A 22 8.23 3.09 3.17
CA THR A 22 8.64 2.29 2.02
C THR A 22 7.45 1.45 1.54
N ILE A 23 7.17 1.51 0.25
CA ILE A 23 6.27 0.61 -0.44
C ILE A 23 7.12 -0.42 -1.16
N GLY A 24 7.02 -1.68 -0.76
CA GLY A 24 7.76 -2.79 -1.33
C GLY A 24 7.40 -3.10 -2.79
N ASP A 25 8.07 -4.10 -3.35
CA ASP A 25 7.87 -4.52 -4.74
C ASP A 25 6.51 -5.21 -4.95
N ASN A 26 5.95 -5.09 -6.16
CA ASN A 26 4.69 -5.72 -6.57
C ASN A 26 3.49 -5.37 -5.66
N VAL A 27 3.52 -4.20 -5.03
CA VAL A 27 2.42 -3.73 -4.16
C VAL A 27 1.33 -3.06 -4.98
N ILE A 28 0.08 -3.27 -4.57
CA ILE A 28 -1.09 -2.55 -5.11
C ILE A 28 -1.67 -1.63 -4.03
N ILE A 29 -1.75 -0.34 -4.31
CA ILE A 29 -2.46 0.64 -3.49
C ILE A 29 -3.76 1.00 -4.20
N ALA A 30 -4.90 0.62 -3.61
CA ALA A 30 -6.22 0.84 -4.20
C ALA A 30 -6.60 2.34 -4.25
N ALA A 31 -7.55 2.67 -5.11
CA ALA A 31 -8.01 4.04 -5.32
C ALA A 31 -8.52 4.68 -4.00
N GLY A 32 -8.21 5.95 -3.79
CA GLY A 32 -8.65 6.70 -2.60
C GLY A 32 -8.05 6.23 -1.27
N SER A 33 -7.03 5.37 -1.27
CA SER A 33 -6.41 4.87 -0.04
C SER A 33 -5.50 5.91 0.61
N VAL A 34 -5.39 5.90 1.94
CA VAL A 34 -4.44 6.73 2.68
C VAL A 34 -3.45 5.83 3.42
N VAL A 35 -2.22 5.80 2.92
CA VAL A 35 -1.13 4.94 3.38
C VAL A 35 -0.10 5.78 4.13
N VAL A 36 -0.01 5.57 5.43
CA VAL A 36 0.89 6.29 6.36
C VAL A 36 1.89 5.37 7.05
N LYS A 37 2.00 4.12 6.58
CA LYS A 37 2.92 3.09 7.09
C LYS A 37 3.50 2.29 5.93
N SER A 38 4.70 1.76 6.13
CA SER A 38 5.38 0.94 5.13
C SER A 38 4.59 -0.33 4.79
N VAL A 39 4.67 -0.76 3.54
CA VAL A 39 3.98 -1.93 2.99
C VAL A 39 5.02 -2.90 2.46
N SER A 40 4.96 -4.17 2.88
CA SER A 40 5.85 -5.23 2.39
C SER A 40 5.51 -5.67 0.97
N ASN A 41 6.42 -6.41 0.35
CA ASN A 41 6.29 -6.90 -1.03
C ASN A 41 5.03 -7.76 -1.23
N ASN A 42 4.49 -7.76 -2.45
CA ASN A 42 3.35 -8.59 -2.89
C ASN A 42 2.05 -8.39 -2.09
N TYR A 43 1.88 -7.23 -1.44
CA TYR A 43 0.68 -6.91 -0.68
C TYR A 43 -0.27 -6.04 -1.51
N MET A 44 -1.57 -6.12 -1.21
CA MET A 44 -2.55 -5.13 -1.64
C MET A 44 -3.13 -4.42 -0.44
N VAL A 45 -3.13 -3.08 -0.47
CA VAL A 45 -3.71 -2.24 0.58
C VAL A 45 -4.86 -1.39 0.04
N ALA A 46 -5.88 -1.18 0.86
CA ALA A 46 -7.03 -0.35 0.52
C ALA A 46 -7.62 0.36 1.75
N GLY A 47 -8.18 1.55 1.55
CA GLY A 47 -8.97 2.29 2.54
C GLY A 47 -8.27 3.51 3.12
N ASN A 48 -9.01 4.29 3.89
CA ASN A 48 -8.56 5.47 4.60
C ASN A 48 -9.06 5.41 6.05
N PRO A 49 -8.22 5.07 7.06
CA PRO A 49 -6.82 4.64 6.92
C PRO A 49 -6.70 3.29 6.20
N ALA A 50 -5.56 3.03 5.57
CA ALA A 50 -5.34 1.80 4.79
C ALA A 50 -5.33 0.53 5.65
N TYR A 51 -5.84 -0.56 5.06
CA TYR A 51 -5.79 -1.92 5.57
C TYR A 51 -5.13 -2.82 4.51
N ILE A 52 -4.42 -3.84 4.95
CA ILE A 52 -4.00 -4.94 4.10
C ILE A 52 -5.26 -5.74 3.73
N LYS A 53 -5.50 -5.89 2.42
CA LYS A 53 -6.61 -6.65 1.84
C LYS A 53 -6.16 -7.93 1.16
N ASN A 54 -4.90 -7.98 0.72
CA ASN A 54 -4.30 -9.19 0.16
C ASN A 54 -2.87 -9.37 0.66
N LEU A 55 -2.54 -10.60 1.06
CA LEU A 55 -1.20 -11.07 1.39
C LEU A 55 -0.85 -12.24 0.47
N ASN A 56 0.07 -12.05 -0.48
CA ASN A 56 0.57 -13.14 -1.34
C ASN A 56 -0.55 -13.97 -2.04
N GLY A 57 -1.65 -13.32 -2.41
CA GLY A 57 -2.81 -13.97 -3.03
C GLY A 57 -3.97 -14.24 -2.06
N GLU A 58 -3.74 -14.23 -0.75
CA GLU A 58 -4.78 -14.50 0.24
C GLU A 58 -5.55 -13.25 0.66
N LYS A 59 -6.88 -13.32 0.66
CA LYS A 59 -7.73 -12.21 1.13
C LYS A 59 -7.67 -12.09 2.65
N VAL A 60 -7.36 -10.90 3.14
CA VAL A 60 -7.30 -10.58 4.56
C VAL A 60 -7.97 -9.23 4.87
N ASN A 61 -8.09 -8.89 6.15
CA ASN A 61 -8.53 -7.56 6.58
C ASN A 61 -7.74 -7.13 7.83
N ILE A 62 -6.47 -6.81 7.63
CA ILE A 62 -5.53 -6.48 8.71
C ILE A 62 -5.26 -4.99 8.65
N LYS A 63 -5.28 -4.32 9.81
CA LYS A 63 -4.91 -2.90 9.88
C LYS A 63 -3.46 -2.75 9.41
N LEU A 64 -3.24 -1.90 8.41
CA LEU A 64 -1.88 -1.57 7.99
C LEU A 64 -1.18 -0.81 9.12
#